data_AF-A0A7Y1CCM9-F1
#
_entry.id   AF-A0A7Y1CCM9-F1
#
_cell.length_a   1.000
_cell.length_b   1.000
_cell.length_c   1.000
_cell.angle_alpha   90.00
_cell.angle_beta   90.00
_cell.angle_gamma   90.00
#
_symmetry.space_group_name_H-M   'P 1'
#
loop_
_entity.id
_entity.type
_entity.pdbx_description
1 polymer ?
#
loop_
_entity_poly.entity_id
_entity_poly.type
_entity_poly.pdbx_seq_one_letter_code
_entity_poly.pdbx_strand_id
1 'polypeptide(L)'
;MRPAPAVTLPLPDALHAMVEPFNQGEDERIWRAAELAAVTWLRDRHRDQLEIKVPTALSDNQYNELLVYMQSLRDWPQSPDFPQIEHRPVAPPWIAEQTQ
;
A
#
# COMPACT_ATOMS: atom_id res chain seq x y z
N MET A 1 -51.53 -26.20 14.66
CA MET A 1 -50.45 -25.45 13.99
C MET A 1 -49.17 -26.26 14.12
N ARG A 2 -48.65 -26.81 13.02
CA ARG A 2 -47.37 -27.56 13.02
C ARG A 2 -46.24 -26.54 12.76
N PRO A 3 -45.17 -26.48 13.55
CA PRO A 3 -44.04 -25.61 13.23
C PRO A 3 -43.38 -26.10 11.93
N ALA A 4 -43.09 -25.17 11.03
CA ALA A 4 -42.36 -25.46 9.80
C ALA A 4 -40.95 -26.00 10.17
N PRO A 5 -40.44 -27.03 9.49
CA PRO A 5 -39.06 -27.45 9.71
C PRO A 5 -38.14 -26.33 9.23
N ALA A 6 -37.24 -25.88 10.11
CA ALA A 6 -36.14 -25.00 9.74
C ALA A 6 -35.23 -25.80 8.79
N VAL A 7 -35.44 -25.63 7.49
CA VAL A 7 -34.54 -26.16 6.48
C VAL A 7 -33.24 -25.36 6.59
N THR A 8 -32.26 -25.92 7.30
CA THR A 8 -30.87 -25.51 7.13
C THR A 8 -30.47 -26.02 5.74
N LEU A 9 -30.60 -25.18 4.72
CA LEU A 9 -30.00 -25.42 3.41
C LEU A 9 -28.49 -25.20 3.59
N PRO A 10 -27.64 -26.25 3.54
CA PRO A 10 -26.22 -26.00 3.37
C PRO A 10 -26.05 -25.33 2.01
N LEU A 11 -25.49 -24.14 2.02
CA LEU A 11 -25.12 -23.46 0.78
C LEU A 11 -24.14 -24.36 0.02
N PRO A 12 -24.33 -24.56 -1.30
CA PRO A 12 -23.46 -25.43 -2.08
C PRO A 12 -22.04 -24.85 -2.11
N ASP A 13 -21.02 -25.70 -2.00
CA ASP A 13 -19.59 -25.34 -2.15
C ASP A 13 -19.31 -24.46 -3.38
N ALA A 14 -20.11 -24.61 -4.43
CA ALA A 14 -20.03 -23.81 -5.65
C ALA A 14 -20.29 -22.29 -5.44
N LEU A 15 -21.05 -21.88 -4.42
CA LEU A 15 -21.19 -20.46 -4.08
C LEU A 15 -20.01 -19.92 -3.26
N HIS A 16 -19.24 -20.79 -2.58
CA HIS A 16 -18.00 -20.38 -1.92
C HIS A 16 -16.93 -20.00 -2.97
N ALA A 17 -16.91 -20.72 -4.10
CA ALA A 17 -16.04 -20.43 -5.25
C ALA A 17 -16.44 -19.19 -6.08
N MET A 18 -17.63 -18.62 -5.88
CA MET A 18 -18.06 -17.39 -6.59
C MET A 18 -17.57 -16.10 -5.92
N VAL A 19 -16.92 -16.22 -4.76
CA VAL A 19 -16.18 -15.14 -4.08
C VAL A 19 -14.77 -15.65 -3.75
N GLU A 20 -14.06 -16.23 -4.72
CA GLU A 20 -12.61 -16.39 -4.50
C GLU A 20 -11.95 -14.99 -4.31
N PRO A 21 -10.70 -14.90 -3.82
CA PRO A 21 -10.05 -13.67 -3.35
C PRO A 21 -9.61 -12.76 -4.51
N PHE A 22 -10.54 -12.48 -5.41
CA PHE A 22 -10.32 -11.99 -6.78
C PHE A 22 -9.83 -10.55 -6.88
N ASN A 23 -9.69 -9.83 -5.77
CA ASN A 23 -9.26 -8.43 -5.79
C ASN A 23 -7.90 -8.18 -5.10
N GLN A 24 -7.27 -9.17 -4.43
CA GLN A 24 -6.06 -8.91 -3.63
C GLN A 24 -4.93 -8.24 -4.42
N GLY A 25 -4.67 -8.68 -5.65
CA GLY A 25 -3.66 -8.04 -6.50
C GLY A 25 -4.05 -6.62 -6.96
N GLU A 26 -5.35 -6.34 -7.14
CA GLU A 26 -5.81 -4.99 -7.46
C GLU A 26 -5.77 -4.09 -6.22
N ASP A 27 -6.19 -4.60 -5.08
CA ASP A 27 -6.14 -3.92 -3.78
C ASP A 27 -4.69 -3.53 -3.42
N GLU A 28 -3.70 -4.42 -3.63
CA GLU A 28 -2.29 -4.10 -3.40
C GLU A 28 -1.76 -3.05 -4.38
N ARG A 29 -2.19 -3.06 -5.63
CA ARG A 29 -1.79 -2.04 -6.61
C ARG A 29 -2.37 -0.68 -6.27
N ILE A 30 -3.63 -0.65 -5.81
CA ILE A 30 -4.29 0.56 -5.32
C ILE A 30 -3.59 1.07 -4.07
N TRP A 31 -3.29 0.19 -3.10
CA TRP A 31 -2.54 0.53 -1.90
C TRP A 31 -1.16 1.12 -2.25
N ARG A 32 -0.40 0.44 -3.12
CA ARG A 32 0.90 0.94 -3.60
C ARG A 32 0.78 2.30 -4.26
N ALA A 33 -0.26 2.52 -5.08
CA ALA A 33 -0.48 3.81 -5.73
C ALA A 33 -0.80 4.91 -4.71
N ALA A 34 -1.61 4.61 -3.70
CA ALA A 34 -1.94 5.53 -2.61
C ALA A 34 -0.70 5.88 -1.77
N GLU A 35 0.10 4.89 -1.37
CA GLU A 35 1.36 5.10 -0.64
C GLU A 35 2.32 5.97 -1.44
N LEU A 36 2.49 5.68 -2.73
CA LEU A 36 3.39 6.45 -3.59
C LEU A 36 2.91 7.89 -3.75
N ALA A 37 1.60 8.12 -3.88
CA ALA A 37 1.02 9.46 -3.90
C ALA A 37 1.22 10.19 -2.57
N ALA A 38 1.05 9.51 -1.44
CA ALA A 38 1.19 10.07 -0.09
C ALA A 38 2.62 10.57 0.20
N VAL A 39 3.64 10.00 -0.44
CA VAL A 39 5.04 10.39 -0.23
C VAL A 39 5.65 11.20 -1.38
N THR A 40 4.95 11.35 -2.52
CA THR A 40 5.47 12.08 -3.70
C THR A 40 5.74 13.55 -3.37
N TRP A 41 4.88 14.20 -2.60
CA TRP A 41 5.03 15.61 -2.22
C TRP A 41 6.32 15.87 -1.41
N LEU A 42 6.77 14.90 -0.60
CA LEU A 42 8.02 15.02 0.17
C LEU A 42 9.24 15.13 -0.73
N ARG A 43 9.25 14.30 -1.78
CA ARG A 43 10.33 14.29 -2.77
C ARG A 43 10.35 15.61 -3.53
N ASP A 44 9.20 16.06 -4.00
CA ASP A 44 9.08 17.30 -4.77
C ASP A 44 9.48 18.51 -3.90
N ARG A 45 8.96 18.64 -2.66
CA ARG A 45 9.39 19.67 -1.70
C ARG A 45 10.90 19.70 -1.47
N HIS A 46 11.52 18.53 -1.28
CA HIS A 46 12.97 18.46 -1.07
C HIS A 46 13.74 18.93 -2.32
N ARG A 47 13.27 18.59 -3.52
CA ARG A 47 13.88 19.07 -4.77
C ARG A 47 13.73 20.58 -4.93
N ASP A 48 12.55 21.13 -4.71
CA ASP A 48 12.32 22.57 -4.72
C ASP A 48 13.29 23.29 -3.76
N GLN A 49 13.45 22.77 -2.54
CA GLN A 49 14.37 23.33 -1.54
C GLN A 49 15.83 23.35 -2.02
N LEU A 50 16.29 22.27 -2.66
CA LEU A 50 17.62 22.20 -3.25
C LEU A 50 17.79 23.19 -4.41
N GLU A 51 16.77 23.33 -5.27
CA GLU A 51 16.80 24.21 -6.43
C GLU A 51 16.89 25.69 -6.02
N ILE A 52 16.14 26.09 -5.00
CA ILE A 52 16.18 27.46 -4.45
C ILE A 52 17.30 27.67 -3.41
N LYS A 53 18.13 26.64 -3.16
CA LYS A 53 19.27 26.66 -2.22
C LYS A 53 18.92 27.06 -0.79
N VAL A 54 17.75 26.63 -0.31
CA VAL A 54 17.35 26.81 1.10
C VAL A 54 17.69 25.55 1.90
N PRO A 55 17.78 25.65 3.24
CA PRO A 55 17.91 24.48 4.10
C PRO A 55 16.78 23.48 3.83
N THR A 56 17.15 22.21 3.63
CA THR A 56 16.18 21.14 3.41
C THR A 56 15.50 20.75 4.72
N ALA A 57 14.20 20.43 4.64
CA ALA A 57 13.46 19.93 5.81
C ALA A 57 13.84 18.50 6.16
N LEU A 58 14.27 17.72 5.16
CA LEU A 58 14.78 16.35 5.33
C LEU A 58 16.31 16.37 5.26
N SER A 59 16.94 15.54 6.09
CA SER A 59 18.37 15.27 5.98
C SER A 59 18.68 14.41 4.74
N ASP A 60 19.91 14.43 4.24
CA ASP A 60 20.32 13.62 3.08
C ASP A 60 20.01 12.13 3.26
N ASN A 61 20.20 11.61 4.48
CA ASN A 61 19.87 10.21 4.82
C ASN A 61 18.38 9.93 4.68
N GLN A 62 17.53 10.80 5.26
CA GLN A 62 16.07 10.66 5.16
C GLN A 62 15.60 10.77 3.70
N TYR A 63 16.19 11.68 2.94
CA TYR A 63 15.89 11.79 1.52
C TYR A 63 16.30 10.54 0.74
N ASN A 64 17.46 9.95 1.04
CA ASN A 64 17.87 8.68 0.44
C ASN A 64 16.91 7.54 0.81
N GLU A 65 16.55 7.40 2.10
CA GLU A 65 15.58 6.42 2.58
C GLU A 65 14.22 6.57 1.89
N LEU A 66 13.77 7.82 1.66
CA LEU A 66 12.55 8.09 0.90
C LEU A 66 12.64 7.55 -0.52
N LEU A 67 13.74 7.82 -1.22
CA LEU A 67 13.93 7.36 -2.59
C LEU A 67 13.98 5.83 -2.67
N VAL A 68 14.67 5.19 -1.72
CA VAL A 68 14.71 3.72 -1.60
C VAL A 68 13.31 3.16 -1.33
N TYR A 69 12.56 3.75 -0.39
CA TYR A 69 11.19 3.34 -0.09
C TYR A 69 10.28 3.46 -1.32
N MET A 70 10.32 4.60 -2.03
CA MET A 70 9.57 4.80 -3.28
C MET A 70 9.96 3.78 -4.36
N GLN A 71 11.24 3.39 -4.43
CA GLN A 71 11.70 2.36 -5.35
C GLN A 71 11.15 0.97 -4.95
N SER A 72 11.22 0.60 -3.67
CA SER A 72 10.63 -0.64 -3.17
C SER A 72 9.11 -0.73 -3.44
N LEU A 73 8.38 0.38 -3.29
CA LEU A 73 6.97 0.46 -3.68
C LEU A 73 6.77 0.25 -5.19
N ARG A 74 7.73 0.65 -6.03
CA ARG A 74 7.66 0.44 -7.48
C ARG A 74 7.97 -1.00 -7.88
N ASP A 75 8.90 -1.63 -7.18
CA ASP A 75 9.30 -3.01 -7.42
C ASP A 75 8.31 -4.02 -6.78
N TRP A 76 7.51 -3.59 -5.81
CA TRP A 76 6.51 -4.44 -5.14
C TRP A 76 5.62 -5.28 -6.08
N PRO A 77 4.93 -4.72 -7.09
CA PRO A 77 4.12 -5.51 -8.03
C PRO A 77 4.94 -6.42 -8.98
N GLN A 78 6.28 -6.33 -8.95
CA GLN A 78 7.19 -7.22 -9.70
C GLN A 78 7.84 -8.26 -8.78
N SER A 79 7.65 -8.15 -7.46
CA SER A 79 8.19 -9.10 -6.50
C SER A 79 7.50 -10.46 -6.61
N PRO A 80 8.23 -11.58 -6.47
CA PRO A 80 7.62 -12.91 -6.39
C PRO A 80 6.69 -13.07 -5.19
N ASP A 81 6.85 -12.24 -4.15
CA ASP A 81 6.03 -12.30 -2.94
C ASP A 81 4.69 -11.56 -3.07
N PHE A 82 4.44 -10.85 -4.17
CA PHE A 82 3.18 -10.16 -4.43
C PHE A 82 2.01 -11.15 -4.58
N PRO A 83 0.82 -10.92 -3.97
CA PRO A 83 0.33 -9.75 -3.23
C PRO A 83 0.38 -9.88 -1.69
N GLN A 84 1.35 -10.61 -1.13
CA GLN A 84 1.37 -10.91 0.31
C GLN A 84 1.64 -9.66 1.15
N ILE A 85 0.69 -9.32 2.02
CA ILE A 85 0.74 -8.11 2.88
C ILE A 85 2.01 -8.09 3.76
N GLU A 86 2.48 -9.26 4.19
CA GLU A 86 3.66 -9.43 5.04
C GLU A 86 4.96 -8.95 4.38
N HIS A 87 4.99 -8.88 3.05
CA HIS A 87 6.14 -8.45 2.27
C HIS A 87 6.01 -7.03 1.72
N ARG A 88 4.96 -6.30 2.13
CA ARG A 88 4.80 -4.89 1.75
C ARG A 88 6.02 -4.07 2.19
N PRO A 89 6.52 -3.16 1.34
CA PRO A 89 7.52 -2.20 1.75
C PRO A 89 7.04 -1.42 2.98
N VAL A 90 7.89 -1.33 4.00
CA VAL A 90 7.58 -0.61 5.24
C VAL A 90 8.08 0.82 5.11
N ALA A 91 7.18 1.78 5.31
CA ALA A 91 7.53 3.19 5.33
C ALA A 91 8.47 3.51 6.51
N PRO A 92 9.56 4.26 6.29
CA PRO A 92 10.35 4.82 7.38
C PRO A 92 9.46 5.61 8.37
N PRO A 93 9.65 5.45 9.69
CA PRO A 93 8.75 6.02 10.69
C PRO A 93 8.67 7.55 10.62
N TRP A 94 9.77 8.20 10.23
CA TRP A 94 9.85 9.66 10.11
C TRP A 94 8.96 10.24 9.02
N ILE A 95 8.52 9.44 8.03
CA ILE A 95 7.58 9.87 7.00
C ILE A 95 6.23 10.23 7.64
N ALA A 96 5.78 9.47 8.63
CA ALA A 96 4.55 9.75 9.37
C ALA A 96 4.62 11.02 10.22
N GLU A 97 5.84 11.46 10.56
CA GLU A 97 6.08 12.71 11.27
C GLU A 97 6.00 13.94 10.34
N GLN A 98 6.00 13.73 9.02
CA GLN A 98 5.91 14.83 8.06
C GLN A 98 4.48 15.30 7.90
N THR A 99 4.26 16.59 8.09
CA THR A 99 2.97 17.24 7.85
C THR A 99 3.05 18.06 6.56
N GLN A 100 2.00 17.99 5.73
CA GLN A 100 1.89 18.80 4.50
C GLN A 100 1.54 20.25 4.81
#